data_AF-A0A3D4ZT26-F1
#
_entry.id   AF-A0A3D4ZT26-F1
#
_cell.length_a   1.000
_cell.length_b   1.000
_cell.length_c   1.000
_cell.angle_alpha   90.00
_cell.angle_beta   90.00
_cell.angle_gamma   90.00
#
_symmetry.space_group_name_H-M   'P 1'
#
loop_
_entity.id
_entity.type
_entity.pdbx_description
1 polymer ?
#
loop_
_entity_poly.entity_id
_entity_poly.type
_entity_poly.pdbx_seq_one_letter_code
_entity_poly.pdbx_strand_id
1 'polypeptide(L)'
;MQAGLRGDLNGNGLPDVADAIGILRIVVGLDPANPLADCDGNGAAGVGDAIALLRCVVGLDSWPIGGGAATVGPDGGTVTTADGNVTLQVPAGALPSPINITVSPRPTYPLADGLVPGTCYQFGPDGTQFSQPAQLIISYDEDGLSAWMDEGTFVLHQLSGDAWEPVASSTVDVNTNTVSAPVSGFSSYAILGAPPEEGSQFAGPDGQTLLWVPGGSFMMGREEGGDDDERPVHQVTLSGFWIGRCEVTNELYRTFCEATGRTFPANSTQGDTHPVVHVSWDNAQAYCDHYGYTL
;
A
#
# COMPACT_ATOMS: atom_id res chain seq x y z
N MET A 1 10.63 -13.09 8.78
CA MET A 1 11.56 -12.01 8.42
C MET A 1 11.01 -10.75 9.04
N GLN A 2 11.78 -10.06 9.86
CA GLN A 2 11.39 -8.74 10.36
C GLN A 2 11.26 -7.83 9.14
N ALA A 3 10.12 -7.15 8.97
CA ALA A 3 9.99 -6.15 7.93
C ALA A 3 11.03 -5.05 8.24
N GLY A 4 11.90 -4.73 7.28
CA GLY A 4 12.93 -3.71 7.48
C GLY A 4 12.31 -2.33 7.73
N LEU A 5 13.03 -1.46 8.43
CA LEU A 5 12.63 -0.06 8.60
C LEU A 5 12.80 0.68 7.25
N ARG A 6 11.89 1.61 6.93
CA ARG A 6 12.08 2.50 5.78
C ARG A 6 13.42 3.22 5.90
N GLY A 7 14.23 3.12 4.87
CA GLY A 7 15.58 3.67 4.80
C GLY A 7 16.68 2.80 5.41
N ASP A 8 16.39 1.64 6.01
CA ASP A 8 17.40 0.70 6.53
C ASP A 8 17.64 -0.45 5.54
N LEU A 9 18.43 -0.17 4.50
CA LEU A 9 18.68 -1.11 3.41
C LEU A 9 19.62 -2.25 3.82
N ASN A 10 20.44 -2.03 4.84
CA ASN A 10 21.40 -3.02 5.33
C ASN A 10 20.91 -3.85 6.55
N GLY A 11 19.78 -3.46 7.15
CA GLY A 11 19.09 -4.19 8.22
C GLY A 11 19.74 -4.04 9.59
N ASN A 12 20.52 -2.97 9.82
CA ASN A 12 21.19 -2.74 11.11
C ASN A 12 20.32 -2.01 12.14
N GLY A 13 19.12 -1.56 11.74
CA GLY A 13 18.15 -0.86 12.57
C GLY A 13 18.42 0.63 12.79
N LEU A 14 19.44 1.21 12.15
CA LEU A 14 19.88 2.59 12.33
C LEU A 14 19.91 3.31 10.97
N PRO A 15 19.65 4.63 10.94
CA PRO A 15 19.87 5.39 9.72
C PRO A 15 21.38 5.63 9.56
N ASP A 16 21.95 5.27 8.42
CA ASP A 16 23.35 5.57 8.12
C ASP A 16 23.61 6.02 6.66
N VAL A 17 24.86 6.43 6.42
CA VAL A 17 25.28 6.93 5.10
C VAL A 17 25.34 5.81 4.06
N ALA A 18 25.61 4.56 4.47
CA ALA A 18 25.65 3.43 3.54
C ALA A 18 24.24 3.15 2.98
N ASP A 19 23.21 3.26 3.81
CA ASP A 19 21.83 3.17 3.37
C ASP A 19 21.45 4.28 2.38
N ALA A 20 21.85 5.53 2.66
CA ALA A 20 21.62 6.66 1.76
C ALA A 20 22.33 6.46 0.40
N ILE A 21 23.53 5.88 0.41
CA ILE A 21 24.23 5.49 -0.82
C ILE A 21 23.46 4.37 -1.55
N GLY A 22 22.91 3.40 -0.82
CA GLY A 22 22.05 2.35 -1.37
C GLY A 22 20.83 2.92 -2.11
N ILE A 23 20.11 3.87 -1.50
CA ILE A 23 19.00 4.56 -2.15
C ILE A 23 19.47 5.25 -3.44
N LEU A 24 20.56 6.02 -3.38
CA LEU A 24 21.09 6.73 -4.56
C LEU A 24 21.51 5.78 -5.69
N ARG A 25 22.02 4.58 -5.36
CA ARG A 25 22.35 3.55 -6.36
C ARG A 25 21.09 3.02 -7.05
N ILE A 26 19.98 2.86 -6.34
CA ILE A 26 18.68 2.50 -6.92
C ILE A 26 18.20 3.62 -7.86
N VAL A 27 18.27 4.88 -7.42
CA VAL A 27 17.86 6.05 -8.21
C VAL A 27 18.59 6.14 -9.55
N VAL A 28 19.89 5.81 -9.59
CA VAL A 28 20.68 5.82 -10.83
C VAL A 28 20.64 4.49 -11.61
N GLY A 29 19.82 3.52 -11.20
CA GLY A 29 19.65 2.23 -11.87
C GLY A 29 20.86 1.29 -11.73
N LEU A 30 21.71 1.48 -10.72
CA LEU A 30 22.83 0.57 -10.43
C LEU A 30 22.41 -0.62 -9.57
N ASP A 31 21.34 -0.47 -8.79
CA ASP A 31 20.76 -1.51 -7.95
C ASP A 31 19.26 -1.68 -8.27
N PRO A 32 18.68 -2.88 -8.04
CA PRO A 32 17.25 -3.10 -8.25
C PRO A 32 16.40 -2.30 -7.27
N ALA A 33 15.13 -2.05 -7.64
CA ALA A 33 14.17 -1.40 -6.77
C ALA A 33 14.05 -2.12 -5.41
N ASN A 34 13.96 -1.35 -4.34
CA ASN A 34 13.80 -1.84 -2.98
C ASN A 34 12.69 -1.03 -2.29
N PRO A 35 11.63 -1.66 -1.76
CA PRO A 35 10.56 -0.95 -1.04
C PRO A 35 11.03 -0.17 0.18
N LEU A 36 12.16 -0.55 0.79
CA LEU A 36 12.74 0.21 1.91
C LEU A 36 13.33 1.55 1.47
N ALA A 37 13.61 1.72 0.17
CA ALA A 37 14.20 2.94 -0.36
C ALA A 37 13.18 4.07 -0.60
N ASP A 38 11.88 3.79 -0.55
CA ASP A 38 10.80 4.78 -0.55
C ASP A 38 10.57 5.26 0.89
N CYS A 39 11.37 6.25 1.30
CA CYS A 39 11.40 6.78 2.66
C CYS A 39 10.28 7.79 2.88
N ASP A 40 9.89 8.56 1.86
CA ASP A 40 8.79 9.52 1.96
C ASP A 40 7.41 8.89 1.72
N GLY A 41 7.36 7.66 1.21
CA GLY A 41 6.14 6.88 1.02
C GLY A 41 5.34 7.27 -0.21
N ASN A 42 5.96 7.94 -1.18
CA ASN A 42 5.30 8.38 -2.42
C ASN A 42 5.15 7.26 -3.47
N GLY A 43 5.66 6.06 -3.20
CA GLY A 43 5.61 4.91 -4.08
C GLY A 43 6.84 4.74 -4.99
N ALA A 44 7.83 5.63 -4.92
CA ALA A 44 9.03 5.59 -5.75
C ALA A 44 10.31 5.96 -4.99
N ALA A 45 11.38 5.18 -5.20
CA ALA A 45 12.70 5.53 -4.68
C ALA A 45 13.35 6.64 -5.53
N GLY A 46 13.53 7.80 -4.92
CA GLY A 46 14.05 9.03 -5.50
C GLY A 46 15.17 9.69 -4.68
N VAL A 47 15.65 10.83 -5.18
CA VAL A 47 16.64 11.65 -4.45
C VAL A 47 16.03 12.23 -3.17
N GLY A 48 14.71 12.47 -3.16
CA GLY A 48 13.96 12.90 -1.97
C GLY A 48 14.12 11.93 -0.81
N ASP A 49 14.08 10.64 -1.08
CA ASP A 49 14.22 9.59 -0.07
C ASP A 49 15.61 9.54 0.54
N ALA A 50 16.65 9.68 -0.29
CA ALA A 50 18.01 9.77 0.20
C ALA A 50 18.19 11.01 1.11
N ILE A 51 17.52 12.12 0.79
CA ILE A 51 17.53 13.33 1.63
C ILE A 51 16.78 13.08 2.94
N ALA A 52 15.59 12.47 2.90
CA ALA A 52 14.81 12.14 4.10
C ALA A 52 15.63 11.29 5.08
N LEU A 53 16.30 10.25 4.58
CA LEU A 53 17.18 9.42 5.38
C LEU A 53 18.39 10.20 5.92
N LEU A 54 19.07 10.98 5.08
CA LEU A 54 20.23 11.77 5.52
C LEU A 54 19.87 12.78 6.61
N ARG A 55 18.66 13.33 6.61
CA ARG A 55 18.16 14.20 7.69
C ARG A 55 18.06 13.45 9.02
N CYS A 56 17.66 12.18 9.03
CA CYS A 56 17.74 11.34 10.23
C CYS A 56 19.18 11.07 10.65
N VAL A 57 20.09 10.77 9.71
CA VAL A 57 21.52 10.52 9.99
C VAL A 57 22.17 11.71 10.70
N VAL A 58 21.84 12.94 10.30
CA VAL A 58 22.38 14.15 10.91
C VAL A 58 21.58 14.65 12.12
N GLY A 59 20.55 13.92 12.54
CA GLY A 59 19.70 14.27 13.69
C GLY A 59 18.79 15.48 13.47
N LEU A 60 18.49 15.83 12.22
CA LEU A 60 17.50 16.86 11.89
C LEU A 60 16.06 16.35 12.00
N ASP A 61 15.85 15.06 11.69
CA ASP A 61 14.54 14.38 11.80
C ASP A 61 14.65 13.14 12.69
N SER A 62 13.50 12.67 13.19
CA SER A 62 13.40 11.48 14.04
C SER A 62 13.56 10.18 13.24
N TRP A 63 14.10 9.17 13.90
CA TRP A 63 14.17 7.79 13.40
C TRP A 63 13.36 6.86 14.31
N PRO A 64 12.62 5.86 13.76
CA PRO A 64 12.41 5.56 12.33
C PRO A 64 11.64 6.66 11.57
N ILE A 65 11.84 6.76 10.25
CA ILE A 65 11.10 7.71 9.39
C ILE A 65 9.61 7.37 9.45
N GLY A 66 8.76 8.36 9.76
CA GLY A 66 7.32 8.16 10.00
C GLY A 66 7.00 7.34 11.27
N GLY A 67 8.00 7.04 12.09
CA GLY A 67 7.86 6.26 13.31
C GLY A 67 7.70 7.11 14.57
N GLY A 68 7.52 6.45 15.70
CA GLY A 68 7.42 7.05 17.03
C GLY A 68 7.93 6.09 18.10
N ALA A 69 8.41 6.64 19.21
CA ALA A 69 8.83 5.83 20.36
C ALA A 69 8.56 6.56 21.67
N ALA A 70 8.13 5.82 22.69
CA ALA A 70 8.04 6.33 24.05
C ALA A 70 8.20 5.21 25.09
N THR A 71 8.81 5.54 26.23
CA THR A 71 8.81 4.64 27.38
C THR A 71 7.50 4.79 28.14
N VAL A 72 6.71 3.72 28.19
CA VAL A 72 5.41 3.69 28.87
C VAL A 72 5.45 2.63 29.97
N GLY A 73 4.95 2.97 31.16
CA GLY A 73 4.94 2.08 32.32
C GLY A 73 3.53 1.86 32.91
N PRO A 74 3.46 1.39 34.16
CA PRO A 74 2.19 1.07 34.82
C PRO A 74 1.24 2.25 34.97
N ASP A 75 1.74 3.49 34.97
CA ASP A 75 0.91 4.69 35.04
C ASP A 75 0.18 5.00 33.71
N GLY A 76 0.45 4.22 32.65
CA GLY A 76 -0.06 4.46 31.31
C GLY A 76 0.77 5.51 30.57
N GLY A 77 0.32 5.88 29.37
CA GLY A 77 1.01 6.84 28.52
C GLY A 77 0.48 6.87 27.10
N THR A 78 1.11 7.67 26.27
CA THR A 78 0.77 7.81 24.86
C THR A 78 2.03 7.75 24.01
N VAL A 79 1.95 7.04 22.90
CA VAL A 79 2.97 6.99 21.85
C VAL A 79 2.33 7.56 20.60
N THR A 80 2.97 8.54 19.97
CA THR A 80 2.52 9.13 18.71
C THR A 80 3.68 9.12 17.73
N THR A 81 3.41 8.78 16.47
CA THR A 81 4.42 8.84 15.40
C THR A 81 4.76 10.27 15.04
N ALA A 82 5.97 10.52 14.55
CA ALA A 82 6.46 11.85 14.23
C ALA A 82 5.65 12.55 13.11
N ASP A 83 5.04 11.76 12.23
CA ASP A 83 4.12 12.23 11.18
C ASP A 83 2.70 12.50 11.71
N GLY A 84 2.40 12.13 12.96
CA GLY A 84 1.08 12.29 13.57
C GLY A 84 0.02 11.29 13.10
N ASN A 85 0.38 10.33 12.24
CA ASN A 85 -0.56 9.39 11.64
C ASN A 85 -1.03 8.30 12.59
N VAL A 86 -0.25 8.00 13.64
CA VAL A 86 -0.58 6.93 14.58
C VAL A 86 -0.48 7.44 16.00
N THR A 87 -1.50 7.13 16.79
CA THR A 87 -1.50 7.35 18.24
C THR A 87 -1.95 6.08 18.97
N LEU A 88 -1.13 5.62 19.90
CA LEU A 88 -1.44 4.54 20.83
C LEU A 88 -1.56 5.09 22.25
N GLN A 89 -2.75 4.96 22.83
CA GLN A 89 -3.04 5.36 24.20
C GLN A 89 -3.09 4.12 25.09
N VAL A 90 -2.08 3.98 25.96
CA VAL A 90 -1.97 2.85 26.89
C VAL A 90 -2.55 3.27 28.23
N PRO A 91 -3.63 2.64 28.72
CA PRO A 91 -4.21 3.00 30.01
C PRO A 91 -3.33 2.57 31.18
N ALA A 92 -3.51 3.22 32.33
CA ALA A 92 -2.85 2.82 33.56
C ALA A 92 -3.21 1.37 33.92
N GLY A 93 -2.21 0.58 34.32
CA GLY A 93 -2.34 -0.84 34.63
C GLY A 93 -2.35 -1.78 33.42
N ALA A 94 -2.25 -1.28 32.18
CA ALA A 94 -2.12 -2.13 31.00
C ALA A 94 -0.76 -2.85 30.94
N LEU A 95 0.29 -2.22 31.46
CA LEU A 95 1.66 -2.75 31.49
C LEU A 95 2.15 -2.95 32.94
N PRO A 96 2.83 -4.07 33.25
CA PRO A 96 3.32 -4.36 34.60
C PRO A 96 4.62 -3.61 34.95
N SER A 97 5.35 -3.12 33.95
CA SER A 97 6.62 -2.41 34.10
C SER A 97 6.86 -1.47 32.91
N PRO A 98 7.74 -0.47 33.04
CA PRO A 98 8.16 0.36 31.91
C PRO A 98 8.70 -0.46 30.75
N ILE A 99 8.24 -0.14 29.54
CA ILE A 99 8.72 -0.71 28.27
C ILE A 99 8.92 0.41 27.26
N ASN A 100 9.96 0.30 26.43
CA ASN A 100 10.14 1.22 25.31
C ASN A 100 9.30 0.76 24.14
N ILE A 101 8.18 1.43 23.91
CA ILE A 101 7.27 1.15 22.79
C ILE A 101 7.85 1.82 21.54
N THR A 102 7.82 1.10 20.43
CA THR A 102 8.18 1.63 19.10
C THR A 102 7.01 1.42 18.15
N VAL A 103 6.80 2.38 17.26
CA VAL A 103 5.83 2.34 16.17
C VAL A 103 6.57 2.76 14.92
N SER A 104 6.47 1.99 13.84
CA SER A 104 7.14 2.31 12.59
C SER A 104 6.30 1.91 11.39
N PRO A 105 6.27 2.71 10.30
CA PRO A 105 5.65 2.30 9.05
C PRO A 105 6.25 0.98 8.59
N ARG A 106 5.40 0.07 8.14
CA ARG A 106 5.81 -1.23 7.61
C ARG A 106 5.72 -1.17 6.08
N PRO A 107 6.86 -1.15 5.36
CA PRO A 107 6.86 -1.02 3.89
C PRO A 107 6.55 -2.33 3.16
N THR A 108 6.67 -3.49 3.83
CA THR A 108 6.40 -4.80 3.25
C THR A 108 5.42 -5.59 4.12
N TYR A 109 4.29 -5.97 3.55
CA TYR A 109 3.19 -6.65 4.24
C TYR A 109 2.44 -7.59 3.29
N PRO A 110 1.71 -8.59 3.81
CA PRO A 110 0.85 -9.44 2.98
C PRO A 110 -0.21 -8.60 2.27
N LEU A 111 -0.39 -8.86 0.98
CA LEU A 111 -1.42 -8.22 0.17
C LEU A 111 -2.80 -8.60 0.72
N ALA A 112 -3.70 -7.62 0.74
CA ALA A 112 -5.10 -7.82 1.09
C ALA A 112 -5.96 -6.84 0.29
N ASP A 113 -7.10 -7.33 -0.16
CA ASP A 113 -8.10 -6.50 -0.80
C ASP A 113 -8.64 -5.51 0.22
N GLY A 114 -8.85 -4.25 -0.20
CA GLY A 114 -9.32 -3.19 0.69
C GLY A 114 -8.25 -2.59 1.59
N LEU A 115 -6.99 -3.02 1.54
CA LEU A 115 -5.90 -2.39 2.29
C LEU A 115 -5.75 -0.91 1.90
N VAL A 116 -5.87 -0.03 2.89
CA VAL A 116 -5.74 1.41 2.70
C VAL A 116 -4.26 1.79 2.61
N PRO A 117 -3.81 2.43 1.52
CA PRO A 117 -2.41 2.81 1.32
C PRO A 117 -1.83 3.62 2.48
N GLY A 118 -0.57 3.35 2.85
CA GLY A 118 0.14 4.12 3.87
C GLY A 118 -0.27 3.84 5.33
N THR A 119 -1.23 2.94 5.58
CA THR A 119 -1.77 2.71 6.94
C THR A 119 -1.14 1.52 7.68
N CYS A 120 -0.16 0.84 7.09
CA CYS A 120 0.48 -0.32 7.72
C CYS A 120 1.61 0.09 8.67
N TYR A 121 1.45 -0.19 9.97
CA TYR A 121 2.44 0.10 11.00
C TYR A 121 2.76 -1.13 11.84
N GLN A 122 4.03 -1.30 12.21
CA GLN A 122 4.49 -2.32 13.15
C GLN A 122 4.71 -1.70 14.53
N PHE A 123 4.25 -2.41 15.57
CA PHE A 123 4.44 -2.06 16.96
C PHE A 123 5.43 -3.01 17.62
N GLY A 124 6.37 -2.46 18.38
CA GLY A 124 7.37 -3.22 19.12
C GLY A 124 7.44 -2.84 20.60
N PRO A 125 7.99 -3.73 21.44
CA PRO A 125 8.62 -5.00 21.08
C PRO A 125 7.63 -6.16 20.88
N ASP A 126 7.91 -7.02 19.90
CA ASP A 126 7.08 -8.18 19.54
C ASP A 126 6.71 -9.05 20.76
N GLY A 127 5.49 -9.59 20.77
CA GLY A 127 5.00 -10.48 21.83
C GLY A 127 4.49 -9.75 23.08
N THR A 128 4.55 -8.42 23.13
CA THR A 128 3.94 -7.65 24.22
C THR A 128 2.42 -7.81 24.20
N GLN A 129 1.83 -8.04 25.37
CA GLN A 129 0.40 -8.11 25.60
C GLN A 129 0.02 -7.14 26.71
N PHE A 130 -1.17 -6.56 26.60
CA PHE A 130 -1.72 -5.64 27.58
C PHE A 130 -2.71 -6.34 28.51
N SER A 131 -2.63 -6.01 29.80
CA SER A 131 -3.61 -6.47 30.79
C SER A 131 -4.96 -5.77 30.66
N GLN A 132 -4.98 -4.61 30.01
CA GLN A 132 -6.16 -3.84 29.63
C GLN A 132 -5.95 -3.32 28.21
N PRO A 133 -6.95 -3.38 27.30
CA PRO A 133 -6.75 -2.94 25.93
C PRO A 133 -6.27 -1.50 25.83
N ALA A 134 -5.27 -1.25 24.99
CA ALA A 134 -4.84 0.09 24.62
C ALA A 134 -5.70 0.60 23.47
N GLN A 135 -5.96 1.90 23.40
CA GLN A 135 -6.67 2.49 22.27
C GLN A 135 -5.67 2.84 21.17
N LEU A 136 -5.80 2.20 20.01
CA LEU A 136 -5.03 2.53 18.82
C LEU A 136 -5.87 3.40 17.90
N ILE A 137 -5.26 4.45 17.34
CA ILE A 137 -5.83 5.36 16.35
C ILE A 137 -4.84 5.45 15.20
N ILE A 138 -5.31 5.18 13.98
CA ILE A 138 -4.54 5.33 12.73
C ILE A 138 -5.31 6.28 11.81
N SER A 139 -4.62 7.29 11.28
CA SER A 139 -5.13 8.19 10.26
C SER A 139 -4.90 7.62 8.86
N TYR A 140 -5.76 7.95 7.91
CA TYR A 140 -5.60 7.64 6.49
C TYR A 140 -5.67 8.90 5.63
N ASP A 141 -5.07 8.83 4.45
CA ASP A 141 -5.12 9.87 3.44
C ASP A 141 -6.30 9.61 2.50
N GLU A 142 -7.31 10.48 2.55
CA GLU A 142 -8.51 10.41 1.72
C GLU A 142 -8.19 10.62 0.23
N ASP A 143 -7.24 11.51 -0.08
CA ASP A 143 -6.83 11.80 -1.45
C ASP A 143 -6.10 10.60 -2.09
N GLY A 144 -5.57 9.70 -1.26
CA GLY A 144 -4.91 8.45 -1.67
C GLY A 144 -5.86 7.26 -1.86
N LEU A 145 -7.16 7.42 -1.57
CA LEU A 145 -8.13 6.32 -1.68
C LEU A 145 -8.51 6.06 -3.13
N SER A 146 -8.68 4.77 -3.46
CA SER A 146 -9.30 4.41 -4.72
C SER A 146 -10.79 4.75 -4.70
N ALA A 147 -11.34 5.22 -5.83
CA ALA A 147 -12.74 5.65 -5.94
C ALA A 147 -13.80 4.60 -5.58
N TRP A 148 -13.43 3.32 -5.48
CA TRP A 148 -14.32 2.22 -5.09
C TRP A 148 -14.31 1.95 -3.58
N MET A 149 -13.37 2.52 -2.81
CA MET A 149 -13.28 2.30 -1.38
C MET A 149 -14.37 3.11 -0.66
N ASP A 150 -15.18 2.42 0.14
CA ASP A 150 -16.15 3.05 1.04
C ASP A 150 -15.54 3.19 2.43
N GLU A 151 -15.20 4.41 2.80
CA GLU A 151 -14.63 4.75 4.12
C GLU A 151 -15.51 4.28 5.28
N GLY A 152 -16.84 4.22 5.09
CA GLY A 152 -17.78 3.73 6.09
C GLY A 152 -17.58 2.26 6.47
N THR A 153 -16.79 1.53 5.68
CA THR A 153 -16.45 0.11 5.91
C THR A 153 -15.09 -0.10 6.56
N PHE A 154 -14.33 0.98 6.84
CA PHE A 154 -12.96 0.86 7.32
C PHE A 154 -12.88 0.26 8.72
N VAL A 155 -12.05 -0.78 8.84
CA VAL A 155 -11.82 -1.54 10.07
C VAL A 155 -10.32 -1.70 10.26
N LEU A 156 -9.88 -1.55 11.51
CA LEU A 156 -8.50 -1.82 11.88
C LEU A 156 -8.29 -3.34 11.90
N HIS A 157 -7.27 -3.83 11.21
CA HIS A 157 -6.90 -5.25 11.20
C HIS A 157 -5.55 -5.44 11.84
N GLN A 158 -5.40 -6.58 12.51
CA GLN A 158 -4.16 -7.08 13.07
C GLN A 158 -3.56 -8.13 12.14
N LEU A 159 -2.26 -8.06 11.91
CA LEU A 159 -1.56 -9.12 11.21
C LEU A 159 -1.30 -10.30 12.17
N SER A 160 -1.70 -11.50 11.77
CA SER A 160 -1.56 -12.77 12.48
C SER A 160 -0.96 -13.81 11.52
N GLY A 161 0.34 -14.06 11.65
CA GLY A 161 1.09 -14.79 10.61
C GLY A 161 1.11 -13.99 9.31
N ASP A 162 0.51 -14.55 8.26
CA ASP A 162 0.36 -13.91 6.95
C ASP A 162 -1.09 -13.46 6.67
N ALA A 163 -1.97 -13.48 7.67
CA ALA A 163 -3.38 -13.14 7.54
C ALA A 163 -3.74 -11.86 8.32
N TRP A 164 -4.61 -11.05 7.73
CA TRP A 164 -5.20 -9.89 8.38
C TRP A 164 -6.50 -10.28 9.09
N GLU A 165 -6.55 -10.06 10.40
CA GLU A 165 -7.71 -10.37 11.24
C GLU A 165 -8.36 -9.05 11.72
N PRO A 166 -9.70 -8.88 11.59
CA PRO A 166 -10.35 -7.66 12.01
C PRO A 166 -10.28 -7.47 13.53
N VAL A 167 -9.94 -6.26 13.96
CA VAL A 167 -9.97 -5.87 15.37
C VAL A 167 -11.39 -5.47 15.73
N ALA A 168 -11.97 -6.19 16.69
CA ALA A 168 -13.32 -5.94 17.17
C ALA A 168 -13.46 -4.52 17.74
N SER A 169 -14.66 -3.94 17.61
CA SER A 169 -14.95 -2.58 18.06
C SER A 169 -14.13 -1.48 17.37
N SER A 170 -13.65 -1.75 16.16
CA SER A 170 -13.12 -0.71 15.28
C SER A 170 -14.20 0.33 14.96
N THR A 171 -13.83 1.59 14.99
CA THR A 171 -14.70 2.74 14.68
C THR A 171 -13.97 3.66 13.72
N VAL A 172 -14.59 3.95 12.58
CA VAL A 172 -14.13 4.97 11.63
C VAL A 172 -14.77 6.32 11.95
N ASP A 173 -13.99 7.39 11.87
CA ASP A 173 -14.44 8.77 11.84
C ASP A 173 -13.96 9.42 10.54
N VAL A 174 -14.88 9.53 9.58
CA VAL A 174 -14.67 10.11 8.24
C VAL A 174 -14.51 11.63 8.25
N ASN A 175 -14.72 12.31 9.39
CA ASN A 175 -14.49 13.76 9.47
C ASN A 175 -13.04 14.08 9.86
N THR A 176 -12.38 13.12 10.52
CA THR A 176 -10.99 13.24 10.96
C THR A 176 -10.06 12.29 10.22
N ASN A 177 -10.61 11.50 9.29
CA ASN A 177 -9.95 10.48 8.49
C ASN A 177 -9.17 9.51 9.38
N THR A 178 -9.81 9.03 10.46
CA THR A 178 -9.19 8.12 11.42
C THR A 178 -10.01 6.84 11.62
N VAL A 179 -9.31 5.76 11.94
CA VAL A 179 -9.88 4.51 12.43
C VAL A 179 -9.27 4.20 13.79
N SER A 180 -10.12 3.86 14.76
CA SER A 180 -9.66 3.56 16.11
C SER A 180 -10.24 2.26 16.64
N ALA A 181 -9.46 1.52 17.43
CA ALA A 181 -9.88 0.24 18.01
C ALA A 181 -9.13 -0.07 19.31
N PRO A 182 -9.74 -0.83 20.25
CA PRO A 182 -9.03 -1.39 21.38
C PRO A 182 -8.15 -2.57 20.96
N VAL A 183 -6.85 -2.51 21.23
CA VAL A 183 -5.86 -3.56 20.91
C VAL A 183 -5.30 -4.21 22.18
N SER A 184 -5.11 -5.53 22.15
CA SER A 184 -4.67 -6.33 23.29
C SER A 184 -3.16 -6.55 23.36
N GLY A 185 -2.39 -6.10 22.37
CA GLY A 185 -0.94 -6.28 22.35
C GLY A 185 -0.29 -5.58 21.17
N PHE A 186 0.99 -5.87 20.96
CA PHE A 186 1.72 -5.38 19.79
C PHE A 186 1.66 -6.38 18.65
N SER A 187 1.46 -5.83 17.45
CA SER A 187 1.50 -6.52 16.17
C SER A 187 1.78 -5.51 15.06
N SER A 188 1.64 -5.93 13.81
CA SER A 188 1.38 -4.99 12.72
C SER A 188 -0.12 -4.74 12.58
N TYR A 189 -0.49 -3.49 12.38
CA TYR A 189 -1.87 -3.05 12.19
C TYR A 189 -1.98 -2.26 10.89
N ALA A 190 -3.13 -2.36 10.24
CA ALA A 190 -3.47 -1.57 9.06
C ALA A 190 -4.98 -1.31 9.01
N ILE A 191 -5.38 -0.34 8.20
CA ILE A 191 -6.79 -0.10 7.91
C ILE A 191 -7.14 -0.87 6.63
N LEU A 192 -8.21 -1.67 6.70
CA LEU A 192 -8.79 -2.31 5.53
C LEU A 192 -10.27 -1.94 5.43
N GLY A 193 -10.71 -1.56 4.24
CA GLY A 193 -12.12 -1.47 3.88
C GLY A 193 -12.68 -2.83 3.43
N ALA A 194 -14.00 -2.97 3.44
CA ALA A 194 -14.65 -4.14 2.88
C ALA A 194 -14.44 -4.13 1.36
N PRO A 195 -13.79 -5.15 0.77
CA PRO A 195 -13.66 -5.21 -0.68
C PRO A 195 -15.02 -5.48 -1.33
N PRO A 196 -15.22 -5.08 -2.60
CA PRO A 196 -16.41 -5.45 -3.35
C PRO A 196 -16.55 -6.98 -3.46
N GLU A 197 -17.78 -7.46 -3.62
CA GLU A 197 -18.00 -8.88 -3.94
C GLU A 197 -17.56 -9.19 -5.38
N GLU A 198 -17.13 -10.42 -5.64
CA GLU A 198 -16.77 -10.87 -6.99
C GLU A 198 -17.88 -10.57 -8.00
N GLY A 199 -17.52 -9.92 -9.12
CA GLY A 199 -18.48 -9.54 -10.16
C GLY A 199 -19.34 -8.31 -9.83
N SER A 200 -19.07 -7.62 -8.72
CA SER A 200 -19.57 -6.26 -8.47
C SER A 200 -19.26 -5.37 -9.67
N GLN A 201 -20.12 -4.38 -9.93
CA GLN A 201 -20.01 -3.49 -11.10
C GLN A 201 -19.67 -2.08 -10.69
N PHE A 202 -18.76 -1.45 -11.43
CA PHE A 202 -18.39 -0.05 -11.27
C PHE A 202 -18.40 0.64 -12.64
N ALA A 203 -18.90 1.87 -12.70
CA ALA A 203 -18.85 2.66 -13.91
C ALA A 203 -17.47 3.33 -14.00
N GLY A 204 -16.66 2.87 -14.93
CA GLY A 204 -15.33 3.39 -15.16
C GLY A 204 -15.35 4.85 -15.67
N PRO A 205 -14.26 5.61 -15.46
CA PRO A 205 -14.10 6.99 -15.94
C PRO A 205 -14.23 7.16 -17.46
N ASP A 206 -13.99 6.11 -18.23
CA ASP A 206 -14.23 6.06 -19.69
C ASP A 206 -15.67 5.66 -20.06
N GLY A 207 -16.53 5.43 -19.08
CA GLY A 207 -17.92 4.99 -19.26
C GLY A 207 -18.10 3.48 -19.39
N GLN A 208 -17.03 2.68 -19.33
CA GLN A 208 -17.16 1.21 -19.37
C GLN A 208 -17.74 0.66 -18.07
N THR A 209 -18.42 -0.48 -18.16
CA THR A 209 -18.71 -1.29 -16.98
C THR A 209 -17.48 -2.10 -16.62
N LEU A 210 -16.94 -1.88 -15.42
CA LEU A 210 -15.88 -2.69 -14.85
C LEU A 210 -16.47 -3.75 -13.91
N LEU A 211 -15.79 -4.88 -13.78
CA LEU A 211 -16.12 -5.96 -12.86
C LEU A 211 -15.01 -6.11 -11.82
N TRP A 212 -15.40 -6.31 -10.56
CA TRP A 212 -14.45 -6.62 -9.50
C TRP A 212 -13.97 -8.07 -9.61
N VAL A 213 -12.65 -8.24 -9.63
CA VAL A 213 -11.97 -9.53 -9.54
C VAL A 213 -11.22 -9.56 -8.19
N PRO A 214 -11.59 -10.47 -7.27
CA PRO A 214 -10.88 -10.61 -5.99
C PRO A 214 -9.41 -10.96 -6.18
N GLY A 215 -8.59 -10.54 -5.23
CA GLY A 215 -7.18 -10.91 -5.18
C GLY A 215 -6.99 -12.42 -5.02
N GLY A 216 -5.84 -12.92 -5.47
CA GLY A 216 -5.59 -14.35 -5.47
C GLY A 216 -4.19 -14.72 -5.92
N SER A 217 -3.87 -16.02 -5.81
CA SER A 217 -2.63 -16.59 -6.30
C SER A 217 -2.89 -17.62 -7.39
N PHE A 218 -2.05 -17.61 -8.43
CA PHE A 218 -2.09 -18.60 -9.51
C PHE A 218 -0.67 -18.93 -10.00
N MET A 219 -0.51 -20.02 -10.73
CA MET A 219 0.75 -20.36 -11.37
C MET A 219 0.81 -19.71 -12.75
N MET A 220 1.80 -18.86 -12.98
CA MET A 220 2.06 -18.21 -14.26
C MET A 220 3.17 -18.95 -15.01
N GLY A 221 3.07 -18.98 -16.34
CA GLY A 221 4.02 -19.65 -17.23
C GLY A 221 3.61 -21.07 -17.60
N ARG A 222 4.46 -21.74 -18.36
CA ARG A 222 4.22 -23.11 -18.85
C ARG A 222 5.52 -23.90 -18.91
N GLU A 223 5.58 -25.04 -18.21
CA GLU A 223 6.78 -25.90 -18.27
C GLU A 223 6.88 -26.67 -19.59
N GLU A 224 5.87 -27.49 -19.92
CA GLU A 224 5.94 -28.38 -21.07
C GLU A 224 5.37 -27.70 -22.31
N GLY A 225 6.23 -27.55 -23.34
CA GLY A 225 5.86 -26.92 -24.61
C GLY A 225 5.56 -25.43 -24.51
N GLY A 226 6.07 -24.74 -23.48
CA GLY A 226 6.13 -23.29 -23.41
C GLY A 226 7.40 -22.76 -24.08
N ASP A 227 7.34 -21.54 -24.58
CA ASP A 227 8.51 -20.85 -25.11
C ASP A 227 9.50 -20.49 -23.98
N ASP A 228 10.75 -20.16 -24.34
CA ASP A 228 11.81 -19.89 -23.35
C ASP A 228 11.48 -18.70 -22.42
N ASP A 229 10.64 -17.77 -22.88
CA ASP A 229 10.14 -16.60 -22.12
C ASP A 229 8.88 -16.90 -21.28
N GLU A 230 8.26 -18.07 -21.44
CA GLU A 230 7.13 -18.53 -20.62
C GLU A 230 7.56 -19.39 -19.42
N ARG A 231 8.88 -19.57 -19.21
CA ARG A 231 9.48 -20.44 -18.20
C ARG A 231 10.38 -19.66 -17.22
N PRO A 232 10.54 -20.13 -15.97
CA PRO A 232 9.86 -21.27 -15.34
C PRO A 232 8.46 -20.92 -14.85
N VAL A 233 7.67 -21.95 -14.57
CA VAL A 233 6.39 -21.77 -13.89
C VAL A 233 6.64 -21.26 -12.48
N HIS A 234 5.99 -20.16 -12.12
CA HIS A 234 6.14 -19.52 -10.81
C HIS A 234 4.79 -19.03 -10.29
N GLN A 235 4.67 -18.96 -8.97
CA GLN A 235 3.45 -18.45 -8.33
C GLN A 235 3.43 -16.93 -8.40
N VAL A 236 2.31 -16.37 -8.86
CA VAL A 236 2.02 -14.95 -8.88
C VAL A 236 0.84 -14.69 -7.95
N THR A 237 0.95 -13.64 -7.14
CA THR A 237 -0.11 -13.17 -6.25
C THR A 237 -0.47 -11.74 -6.63
N LEU A 238 -1.75 -11.47 -6.83
CA LEU A 238 -2.29 -10.14 -7.14
C LEU A 238 -3.30 -9.72 -6.08
N SER A 239 -3.32 -8.42 -5.77
CA SER A 239 -4.47 -7.80 -5.08
C SER A 239 -5.68 -7.78 -6.01
N GLY A 240 -6.88 -7.64 -5.46
CA GLY A 240 -8.10 -7.47 -6.23
C GLY A 240 -8.08 -6.18 -7.07
N PHE A 241 -8.72 -6.24 -8.22
CA PHE A 241 -8.73 -5.16 -9.19
C PHE A 241 -10.04 -5.12 -9.98
N TRP A 242 -10.31 -3.96 -10.58
CA TRP A 242 -11.40 -3.77 -11.52
C TRP A 242 -10.92 -4.04 -12.94
N ILE A 243 -11.66 -4.83 -13.71
CA ILE A 243 -11.37 -5.12 -15.13
C ILE A 243 -12.55 -4.76 -16.01
N GLY A 244 -12.30 -4.26 -17.21
CA GLY A 244 -13.34 -4.01 -18.20
C GLY A 244 -14.16 -5.28 -18.48
N ARG A 245 -15.49 -5.18 -18.41
CA ARG A 245 -16.38 -6.29 -18.75
C ARG A 245 -16.19 -6.75 -20.21
N CYS A 246 -15.87 -5.80 -21.08
CA CYS A 246 -15.57 -6.01 -22.50
C CYS A 246 -14.26 -5.27 -22.84
N GLU A 247 -13.67 -5.58 -23.99
CA GLU A 247 -12.56 -4.81 -24.54
C GLU A 247 -12.98 -3.38 -24.91
N VAL A 248 -12.02 -2.44 -24.82
CA VAL A 248 -12.21 -1.04 -25.23
C VAL A 248 -12.68 -1.00 -26.68
N THR A 249 -13.82 -0.38 -26.94
CA THR A 249 -14.41 -0.31 -28.28
C THR A 249 -13.75 0.77 -29.15
N ASN A 250 -13.93 0.66 -30.46
CA ASN A 250 -13.49 1.69 -31.42
C ASN A 250 -14.07 3.07 -31.10
N GLU A 251 -15.33 3.15 -30.64
CA GLU A 251 -15.98 4.41 -30.24
C GLU A 251 -15.31 5.06 -29.04
N LEU A 252 -15.06 4.29 -27.97
CA LEU A 252 -14.39 4.78 -26.76
C LEU A 252 -12.97 5.24 -27.06
N TYR A 253 -12.22 4.44 -27.82
CA TYR A 253 -10.86 4.79 -28.20
C TYR A 253 -10.80 6.01 -29.12
N ARG A 254 -11.82 6.22 -29.98
CA ARG A 254 -11.92 7.42 -30.81
C ARG A 254 -12.15 8.67 -29.96
N THR A 255 -13.02 8.60 -28.96
CA THR A 255 -13.24 9.69 -27.99
C THR A 255 -11.92 10.10 -27.31
N PHE A 256 -11.13 9.12 -26.88
CA PHE A 256 -9.78 9.35 -26.35
C PHE A 256 -8.85 10.02 -27.37
N CYS A 257 -8.82 9.55 -28.61
CA CYS A 257 -8.00 10.14 -29.67
C CYS A 257 -8.37 11.60 -29.94
N GLU A 258 -9.67 11.91 -29.98
CA GLU A 258 -10.19 13.27 -30.17
C GLU A 258 -9.84 14.18 -29.00
N ALA A 259 -9.93 13.69 -27.76
CA ALA A 259 -9.59 14.45 -26.56
C ALA A 259 -8.07 14.74 -26.45
N THR A 260 -7.23 13.82 -26.91
CA THR A 260 -5.76 13.91 -26.74
C THR A 260 -5.02 14.35 -27.99
N GLY A 261 -5.69 14.43 -29.14
CA GLY A 261 -5.07 14.66 -30.45
C GLY A 261 -4.25 13.46 -30.97
N ARG A 262 -4.36 12.28 -30.34
CA ARG A 262 -3.68 11.06 -30.79
C ARG A 262 -4.32 10.52 -32.07
N THR A 263 -3.52 9.79 -32.85
CA THR A 263 -3.99 9.21 -34.11
C THR A 263 -4.70 7.88 -33.86
N PHE A 264 -5.92 7.76 -34.37
CA PHE A 264 -6.67 6.51 -34.32
C PHE A 264 -5.98 5.41 -35.16
N PRO A 265 -5.90 4.15 -34.69
CA PRO A 265 -5.22 3.09 -35.42
C PRO A 265 -5.89 2.80 -36.77
N ALA A 266 -5.17 3.01 -37.88
CA ALA A 266 -5.72 2.90 -39.23
C ALA A 266 -6.24 1.49 -39.57
N ASN A 267 -5.69 0.46 -38.94
CA ASN A 267 -6.08 -0.94 -39.16
C ASN A 267 -7.24 -1.39 -38.26
N SER A 268 -7.76 -0.52 -37.38
CA SER A 268 -8.96 -0.81 -36.60
C SER A 268 -10.21 -0.45 -37.41
N THR A 269 -10.50 -1.26 -38.44
CA THR A 269 -11.51 -0.94 -39.46
C THR A 269 -12.88 -1.57 -39.20
N GLN A 270 -13.06 -2.22 -38.04
CA GLN A 270 -14.35 -2.78 -37.65
C GLN A 270 -15.30 -1.68 -37.14
N GLY A 271 -16.56 -2.05 -36.85
CA GLY A 271 -17.56 -1.09 -36.39
C GLY A 271 -17.27 -0.52 -35.00
N ASP A 272 -18.01 0.53 -34.64
CA ASP A 272 -17.83 1.30 -33.40
C ASP A 272 -17.91 0.46 -32.13
N THR A 273 -18.75 -0.58 -32.11
CA THR A 273 -18.92 -1.50 -30.97
C THR A 273 -17.92 -2.66 -30.93
N HIS A 274 -16.99 -2.73 -31.88
CA HIS A 274 -15.96 -3.78 -31.90
C HIS A 274 -14.72 -3.31 -31.12
N PRO A 275 -13.92 -4.24 -30.59
CA PRO A 275 -12.67 -3.89 -29.94
C PRO A 275 -11.76 -3.08 -30.85
N VAL A 276 -11.08 -2.09 -30.27
CA VAL A 276 -9.97 -1.43 -30.97
C VAL A 276 -8.80 -2.41 -31.11
N VAL A 277 -8.21 -2.47 -32.30
CA VAL A 277 -7.07 -3.35 -32.60
C VAL A 277 -5.87 -2.56 -33.12
N HIS A 278 -4.70 -3.20 -33.10
CA HIS A 278 -3.43 -2.58 -33.50
C HIS A 278 -3.03 -1.35 -32.66
N VAL A 279 -3.36 -1.38 -31.36
CA VAL A 279 -2.90 -0.40 -30.37
C VAL A 279 -1.50 -0.79 -29.91
N SER A 280 -0.55 0.15 -29.94
CA SER A 280 0.79 -0.06 -29.37
C SER A 280 0.75 0.02 -27.84
N TRP A 281 1.75 -0.58 -27.17
CA TRP A 281 1.86 -0.49 -25.71
C TRP A 281 1.83 0.96 -25.20
N ASP A 282 2.61 1.87 -25.82
CA ASP A 282 2.61 3.31 -25.46
C ASP A 282 1.24 3.98 -25.57
N ASN A 283 0.43 3.55 -26.54
CA ASN A 283 -0.91 4.09 -26.75
C ASN A 283 -1.91 3.49 -25.77
N ALA A 284 -1.76 2.21 -25.40
CA ALA A 284 -2.55 1.57 -24.35
C ALA A 284 -2.26 2.22 -22.99
N GLN A 285 -0.97 2.40 -22.65
CA GLN A 285 -0.57 3.11 -21.43
C GLN A 285 -1.14 4.53 -21.40
N ALA A 286 -1.05 5.27 -22.50
CA ALA A 286 -1.61 6.62 -22.56
C ALA A 286 -3.14 6.67 -22.42
N TYR A 287 -3.85 5.63 -22.89
CA TYR A 287 -5.29 5.49 -22.65
C TYR A 287 -5.57 5.29 -21.15
N CYS A 288 -4.83 4.39 -20.51
CA CYS A 288 -4.91 4.16 -19.09
C CYS A 288 -4.62 5.43 -18.28
N ASP A 289 -3.51 6.11 -18.55
CA ASP A 289 -3.12 7.35 -17.86
C ASP A 289 -4.19 8.45 -18.00
N HIS A 290 -4.80 8.57 -19.19
CA HIS A 290 -5.83 9.58 -19.46
C HIS A 290 -7.10 9.37 -18.62
N TYR A 291 -7.49 8.12 -18.40
CA TYR A 291 -8.67 7.77 -17.61
C TYR A 291 -8.35 7.36 -16.18
N GLY A 292 -7.08 7.37 -15.75
CA GLY A 292 -6.68 6.96 -14.40
C GLY A 292 -6.74 5.45 -14.16
N TYR A 293 -6.58 4.64 -15.20
CA TYR A 293 -6.35 3.19 -15.08
C TYR A 293 -4.85 2.86 -14.99
N THR A 294 -4.55 1.64 -14.58
CA THR A 294 -3.21 1.05 -14.60
C THR A 294 -3.18 -0.10 -15.60
N LEU A 295 -2.07 -0.25 -16.33
CA LEU A 295 -1.83 -1.32 -17.30
C LEU A 295 -1.04 -2.47 -16.66
#